data_AF-A0A3N1H5A0-F1
#
_entry.id   AF-A0A3N1H5A0-F1
#
_cell.length_a   1.000
_cell.length_b   1.000
_cell.length_c   1.000
_cell.angle_alpha   90.00
_cell.angle_beta   90.00
_cell.angle_gamma   90.00
#
_symmetry.space_group_name_H-M   'P 1'
#
loop_
_entity.id
_entity.type
_entity.pdbx_description
1 polymer ?
#
loop_
_entity_poly.entity_id
_entity_poly.type
_entity_poly.pdbx_seq_one_letter_code
_entity_poly.pdbx_strand_id
1 'polypeptide(L)' 'MKTTEADTLAELIDDCTDLPRELRGAESDAHPEPGAATPWQVDDANYAQVVDLDVYV' A
#
# COMPACT_ATOMS: atom_id res chain seq x y z
N MET A 1 -22.48 7.82 -7.45
CA MET A 1 -21.48 7.15 -8.31
C MET A 1 -21.59 5.66 -8.01
N LYS A 2 -22.04 4.83 -8.97
CA LYS A 2 -21.95 3.38 -8.82
C LYS A 2 -20.54 3.02 -9.27
N THR A 3 -19.64 2.76 -8.34
CA THR A 3 -18.34 2.17 -8.65
C THR A 3 -18.59 0.69 -8.89
N THR A 4 -18.67 0.32 -10.17
CA THR A 4 -18.44 -1.06 -10.57
C THR A 4 -16.98 -1.36 -10.22
N GLU A 5 -16.70 -2.50 -9.58
CA GLU A 5 -15.33 -2.94 -9.36
C GLU A 5 -14.63 -3.13 -10.71
N ALA A 6 -13.35 -2.76 -10.81
CA ALA A 6 -12.56 -2.99 -12.02
C ALA A 6 -12.25 -4.48 -12.15
N ASP A 7 -12.53 -5.06 -13.31
CA ASP A 7 -12.24 -6.47 -13.60
C ASP A 7 -10.81 -6.65 -14.17
N THR A 8 -10.19 -5.56 -14.62
CA THR A 8 -8.84 -5.55 -15.19
C THR A 8 -7.95 -4.43 -14.63
N LEU A 9 -6.63 -4.64 -14.71
CA LEU A 9 -5.65 -3.61 -14.34
C LEU A 9 -5.77 -2.35 -15.22
N ALA A 10 -6.17 -2.50 -16.48
CA ALA A 10 -6.35 -1.37 -17.39
C ALA A 10 -7.51 -0.47 -16.93
N GLU A 11 -8.65 -1.07 -16.57
CA GLU A 11 -9.80 -0.34 -16.01
C GLU A 11 -9.44 0.36 -14.69
N LEU A 12 -8.67 -0.30 -13.82
CA LEU A 12 -8.19 0.33 -12.59
C LEU A 12 -7.30 1.55 -12.85
N ILE A 13 -6.45 1.50 -13.88
CA ILE A 13 -5.59 2.62 -14.27
C ILE A 13 -6.44 3.78 -14.82
N ASP A 14 -7.45 3.49 -15.63
CA ASP A 14 -8.35 4.51 -16.18
C ASP A 14 -9.13 5.21 -15.06
N ASP A 15 -9.71 4.45 -14.11
CA ASP A 15 -10.40 4.98 -12.94
C ASP A 15 -9.49 5.90 -12.10
N CYS A 16 -8.23 5.51 -11.92
CA CYS A 16 -7.23 6.32 -11.20
C CYS A 16 -6.81 7.57 -12.00
N THR A 17 -6.82 7.50 -13.32
CA THR A 17 -6.50 8.63 -14.21
C THR A 17 -7.63 9.64 -14.30
N ASP A 18 -8.86 9.24 -13.97
CA ASP A 18 -10.00 10.14 -13.84
C ASP A 18 -10.07 10.88 -12.50
N LEU A 19 -9.20 10.53 -11.53
CA LEU A 19 -9.15 11.24 -10.24
C LEU A 19 -8.81 12.74 -10.46
N PRO A 20 -9.64 13.68 -9.96
CA PRO A 20 -9.38 15.12 -10.06
C PRO A 20 -7.99 15.48 -9.56
N ARG A 21 -7.30 16.37 -10.29
CA ARG A 21 -5.90 16.73 -10.01
C ARG A 21 -5.72 17.33 -8.62
N GLU A 22 -6.75 18.00 -8.12
CA GLU A 22 -6.81 18.62 -6.80
C GLU A 22 -6.78 17.60 -5.65
N LEU A 23 -7.16 16.34 -5.93
CA LEU A 23 -7.11 15.24 -4.96
C LEU A 23 -5.80 14.45 -5.00
N ARG A 24 -4.95 14.67 -6.01
CA ARG A 24 -3.69 13.92 -6.19
C ARG A 24 -2.56 14.33 -5.24
N GLY A 25 -2.88 15.12 -4.20
CA GLY A 25 -1.91 15.84 -3.40
C GLY A 25 -1.25 16.95 -4.22
N ALA A 26 -0.52 17.86 -3.55
CA ALA A 26 0.46 18.64 -4.30
C ALA A 26 1.37 17.61 -4.99
N GLU A 27 1.63 17.78 -6.30
CA GLU A 27 2.75 17.14 -6.98
C GLU A 27 3.99 17.56 -6.22
N SER A 28 4.27 16.83 -5.14
CA SER A 28 5.26 17.24 -4.17
C SER A 28 6.55 16.87 -4.84
N ASP A 29 7.21 17.89 -5.40
CA ASP A 29 8.53 17.90 -6.03
C ASP A 29 9.67 17.33 -5.15
N ALA A 30 9.36 16.55 -4.11
CA ALA A 30 10.29 15.78 -3.33
C ALA A 30 9.50 14.72 -2.54
N HIS A 31 9.13 13.61 -3.19
CA HIS A 31 9.07 12.37 -2.41
C HIS A 31 10.47 12.17 -1.82
N PRO A 32 10.60 11.89 -0.51
CA PRO A 32 11.91 11.64 0.06
C PRO A 32 12.53 10.48 -0.72
N GLU A 33 13.78 10.66 -1.14
CA GLU A 33 14.55 9.58 -1.78
C GLU A 33 14.46 8.32 -0.89
N PRO A 34 14.17 7.15 -1.47
CA PRO A 34 14.13 5.91 -0.71
C PRO A 34 15.43 5.74 0.08
N GLY A 35 15.32 5.78 1.41
CA GLY A 35 16.46 5.56 2.29
C GLY A 35 16.97 4.12 2.16
N ALA A 36 18.22 3.89 2.57
CA ALA A 36 18.75 2.54 2.67
C ALA A 36 17.87 1.72 3.63
N ALA A 37 17.28 0.64 3.13
CA ALA A 37 16.47 -0.25 3.94
C ALA A 37 17.37 -0.92 5.00
N THR A 38 16.94 -0.87 6.26
CA THR A 38 17.58 -1.69 7.29
C THR A 38 17.21 -3.15 7.02
N PRO A 39 18.18 -4.09 7.01
CA PRO A 39 17.88 -5.51 6.87
C PRO A 39 16.86 -5.94 7.93
N TRP A 40 15.83 -6.67 7.52
CA TRP A 40 14.85 -7.19 8.46
C TRP A 40 15.55 -8.11 9.47
N GLN A 41 15.24 -7.91 10.75
CA GLN A 41 15.68 -8.77 11.84
C GLN A 41 14.42 -9.39 12.43
N VAL A 42 14.35 -10.72 12.43
CA VAL A 42 13.32 -11.46 13.17
C VAL A 42 13.99 -11.95 14.44
N ASP A 43 13.59 -11.38 15.57
CA ASP A 43 14.06 -11.78 16.88
C ASP A 43 12.96 -12.50 17.67
N ASP A 44 13.32 -12.94 18.87
CA ASP A 44 12.40 -13.65 19.75
C ASP A 44 11.20 -12.78 20.15
N ALA A 45 11.35 -11.45 20.18
CA ALA A 45 10.24 -10.53 20.46
C ALA A 45 9.26 -10.49 19.28
N ASN A 46 9.74 -10.61 18.05
CA ASN A 46 8.90 -10.71 16.86
C ASN A 46 8.17 -12.06 16.79
N TYR A 47 8.84 -13.15 17.20
CA TYR A 47 8.22 -14.47 17.30
C TYR A 47 7.15 -14.54 18.40
N ALA A 48 7.41 -13.95 19.57
CA ALA A 48 6.48 -13.93 20.69
C ALA A 48 5.14 -13.23 20.39
N GLN A 49 5.10 -12.34 19.38
CA GLN A 49 3.86 -11.69 18.96
C GLN A 49 2.88 -12.63 18.27
N VAL A 50 3.36 -13.74 17.71
CA VAL A 50 2.58 -14.62 16.84
C VAL A 50 2.56 -16.08 17.30
N VAL A 51 3.36 -16.44 18.31
CA VAL A 51 3.54 -17.82 18.77
C VAL A 51 2.24 -18.50 19.23
N ASP A 52 1.31 -17.75 19.81
CA ASP A 52 0.03 -18.25 20.33
C ASP A 52 -1.18 -17.79 19.50
N LEU A 53 -0.96 -17.17 18.34
CA LEU A 53 -2.05 -16.90 17.39
C LEU A 53 -2.35 -18.20 16.64
N ASP A 54 -3.39 -18.89 17.09
CA ASP A 54 -3.94 -20.02 16.35
C ASP A 54 -4.38 -19.61 14.94
N VAL A 55 -4.27 -20.57 14.02
CA VAL A 55 -4.47 -20.44 12.57
C VAL A 55 -5.69 -19.58 12.24
N TYR A 56 -5.48 -18.65 11.31
CA TYR A 56 -6.53 -17.82 10.72
C TYR A 56 -7.66 -18.72 10.18
N VAL A 57 -8.84 -18.67 10.82
CA VAL A 57 -10.06 -19.36 10.37
C VAL A 57 -10.74 -18.57 9.26
#